data_AF-A0A366FPV6-F1
#
_entry.id   AF-A0A366FPV6-F1
#
_cell.length_a   1.000
_cell.length_b   1.000
_cell.length_c   1.000
_cell.angle_alpha   90.00
_cell.angle_beta   90.00
_cell.angle_gamma   90.00
#
_symmetry.space_group_name_H-M   'P 1'
#
loop_
_entity.id
_entity.type
_entity.pdbx_description
1 polymer ?
#
loop_
_entity_poly.entity_id
_entity_poly.type
_entity_poly.pdbx_seq_one_letter_code
_entity_poly.pdbx_strand_id
1 'polypeptide(L)'
;MFLSAATLLEIEVGVRRLERRDPRQGAVLRRWKSERLAKAFRGRVLPIDETVAECCAALQVPDPRPLVDTLIAATAIVHKLTLMTRNVADFRAMPVAVVDPWSPTGD
;
A
#
# COMPACT_ATOMS: atom_id res chain seq x y z
N MET A 1 -2.20 7.54 -10.78
CA MET A 1 -2.23 6.65 -9.60
C MET A 1 -1.23 5.52 -9.78
N PHE A 2 -0.51 5.17 -8.72
CA PHE A 2 0.50 4.11 -8.66
C PHE A 2 0.16 3.14 -7.52
N LEU A 3 0.80 1.97 -7.50
CA LEU A 3 0.68 0.99 -6.42
C LEU A 3 2.07 0.70 -5.86
N SER A 4 2.26 0.76 -4.54
CA SER A 4 3.51 0.29 -3.94
C SER A 4 3.58 -1.25 -4.01
N ALA A 5 4.77 -1.80 -4.24
CA ALA A 5 5.02 -3.23 -4.11
C ALA A 5 4.66 -3.75 -2.71
N ALA A 6 4.78 -2.92 -1.66
CA ALA A 6 4.34 -3.24 -0.31
C ALA A 6 2.82 -3.49 -0.25
N THR A 7 2.00 -2.64 -0.86
CA THR A 7 0.54 -2.86 -0.96
C THR A 7 0.21 -4.12 -1.77
N LEU A 8 0.98 -4.40 -2.84
CA LEU A 8 0.81 -5.63 -3.62
C LEU A 8 1.10 -6.88 -2.78
N LEU A 9 2.09 -6.83 -1.88
CA LEU A 9 2.40 -7.87 -0.91
C LEU A 9 1.22 -8.09 0.05
N GLU A 10 0.65 -7.03 0.64
CA GLU A 10 -0.50 -7.15 1.54
C GLU A 10 -1.69 -7.82 0.87
N ILE A 11 -2.00 -7.40 -0.35
CA ILE A 11 -3.08 -8.00 -1.15
C ILE A 11 -2.80 -9.48 -1.39
N GLU A 12 -1.58 -9.85 -1.79
CA GLU A 12 -1.22 -11.25 -2.02
C GLU A 12 -1.34 -12.12 -0.77
N VAL A 13 -0.86 -11.61 0.37
CA VAL A 13 -1.00 -12.28 1.67
C VAL A 13 -2.48 -12.46 2.01
N GLY A 14 -3.31 -11.43 1.79
CA GLY A 14 -4.76 -11.49 1.97
C GLY A 14 -5.42 -12.57 1.10
N VAL A 15 -5.06 -12.63 -0.19
CA VAL A 15 -5.59 -13.66 -1.11
C VAL A 15 -5.21 -15.06 -0.62
N ARG A 16 -3.93 -15.31 -0.30
CA ARG A 16 -3.45 -16.63 0.16
C ARG A 16 -4.11 -17.06 1.47
N ARG A 17 -4.28 -16.13 2.41
CA ARG A 17 -4.99 -16.40 3.67
C ARG A 17 -6.44 -16.81 3.41
N LEU A 18 -7.10 -16.15 2.47
CA LEU A 18 -8.48 -16.48 2.10
C LEU A 18 -8.55 -17.81 1.36
N GLU A 19 -7.67 -18.09 0.40
CA GLU A 19 -7.59 -19.39 -0.28
C GLU A 19 -7.44 -20.56 0.68
N ARG A 20 -6.65 -20.39 1.75
CA ARG A 20 -6.51 -21.40 2.80
C ARG A 20 -7.78 -21.58 3.64
N ARG A 21 -8.50 -20.50 3.92
CA ARG A 21 -9.69 -20.52 4.81
C ARG A 21 -10.98 -20.90 4.07
N ASP A 22 -11.14 -20.39 2.86
CA ASP A 22 -12.28 -20.58 1.96
C ASP A 22 -11.77 -20.59 0.51
N PRO A 23 -11.51 -21.78 -0.08
CA PRO A 23 -10.98 -21.89 -1.43
C PRO A 23 -11.88 -21.26 -2.51
N ARG A 24 -13.20 -21.27 -2.32
CA ARG A 24 -14.16 -20.71 -3.28
C ARG A 24 -14.04 -19.19 -3.32
N GLN A 25 -14.07 -18.53 -2.15
CA GLN A 25 -13.88 -17.08 -2.08
C GLN A 25 -12.44 -16.67 -2.43
N GLY A 26 -11.46 -17.47 -2.04
CA GLY A 26 -10.05 -17.27 -2.40
C GLY A 26 -9.86 -17.22 -3.92
N ALA A 27 -10.46 -18.15 -4.67
CA ALA A 27 -10.42 -18.17 -6.12
C ALA A 27 -11.05 -16.93 -6.77
N VAL A 28 -12.14 -16.40 -6.18
CA VAL A 28 -12.76 -15.14 -6.64
C VAL A 28 -11.81 -13.96 -6.45
N LEU A 29 -11.21 -13.83 -5.27
CA LEU A 29 -10.27 -12.73 -4.97
C LEU A 29 -8.98 -12.84 -5.79
N ARG A 30 -8.48 -14.07 -5.99
CA ARG A 30 -7.36 -14.39 -6.89
C ARG A 30 -7.63 -13.90 -8.30
N ARG A 31 -8.80 -14.22 -8.86
CA ARG A 31 -9.20 -13.79 -10.20
C ARG A 31 -9.28 -12.26 -10.28
N TRP A 32 -9.90 -11.61 -9.31
CA TRP A 32 -9.94 -10.15 -9.24
C TRP A 32 -8.53 -9.53 -9.25
N LYS A 33 -7.60 -10.07 -8.45
CA LYS A 33 -6.22 -9.60 -8.41
C LYS A 33 -5.54 -9.75 -9.78
N SER A 34 -5.58 -10.96 -10.35
CA SER A 34 -4.85 -11.27 -11.59
C SER A 34 -5.41 -10.58 -12.83
N GLU A 35 -6.73 -10.36 -12.89
CA GLU A 35 -7.38 -9.81 -14.08
C GLU A 35 -7.63 -8.31 -14.00
N ARG A 36 -8.04 -7.81 -12.84
CA ARG A 36 -8.40 -6.39 -12.67
C ARG A 36 -7.25 -5.59 -12.10
N LEU A 37 -6.71 -5.97 -10.94
CA LEU A 37 -5.66 -5.21 -10.28
C LEU A 37 -4.37 -5.17 -11.14
N ALA A 38 -3.93 -6.32 -11.64
CA ALA A 38 -2.73 -6.40 -12.47
C ALA A 38 -2.85 -5.56 -13.76
N LYS A 39 -4.03 -5.57 -14.41
CA LYS A 39 -4.28 -4.73 -15.58
C LYS A 39 -4.32 -3.23 -15.22
N ALA A 40 -4.95 -2.88 -14.11
CA ALA A 40 -5.10 -1.50 -13.65
C ALA A 40 -3.78 -0.84 -13.25
N PHE A 41 -2.74 -1.61 -12.88
CA PHE A 41 -1.44 -1.07 -12.45
C PHE A 41 -0.25 -1.62 -13.24
N ARG A 42 -0.47 -2.19 -14.43
CA ARG A 42 0.62 -2.67 -15.29
C ARG A 42 1.62 -1.53 -15.57
N GLY A 43 2.90 -1.79 -15.28
CA GLY A 43 3.97 -0.79 -15.40
C GLY A 43 3.91 0.37 -14.40
N ARG A 44 3.02 0.31 -13.40
CA ARG A 44 2.81 1.34 -12.37
C ARG A 44 2.85 0.79 -10.95
N VAL A 45 3.55 -0.35 -10.77
CA VAL A 45 3.92 -0.87 -9.46
C VAL A 45 5.31 -0.34 -9.13
N LEU A 46 5.42 0.42 -8.05
CA LEU A 46 6.67 1.02 -7.60
C LEU A 46 7.43 0.02 -6.71
N PRO A 47 8.71 -0.28 -7.02
CA PRO A 47 9.50 -1.23 -6.24
C PRO A 47 9.89 -0.67 -4.87
N ILE A 48 10.38 -1.55 -3.99
CA ILE A 48 11.11 -1.16 -2.78
C ILE A 48 12.58 -1.29 -3.16
N ASP A 49 13.21 -0.18 -3.50
CA ASP A 49 14.64 -0.08 -3.80
C ASP A 49 15.43 0.44 -2.59
N GLU A 50 16.73 0.67 -2.76
CA GLU A 50 17.62 1.15 -1.69
C GLU A 50 17.14 2.48 -1.10
N THR A 51 16.65 3.40 -1.94
CA THR A 51 16.20 4.74 -1.49
C THR A 51 14.91 4.62 -0.68
N VAL A 52 13.97 3.77 -1.11
CA VAL A 52 12.75 3.48 -0.33
C VAL A 52 13.09 2.80 0.99
N ALA A 53 14.06 1.88 1.01
CA ALA A 53 14.48 1.18 2.21
C ALA A 53 15.12 2.13 3.24
N GLU A 54 16.01 3.02 2.82
CA GLU A 54 16.63 4.04 3.68
C GLU A 54 15.58 5.03 4.23
N CYS A 55 14.67 5.50 3.39
CA CYS A 55 13.56 6.35 3.82
C CYS A 55 12.69 5.62 4.86
N CYS A 56 12.36 4.35 4.63
CA CYS A 56 11.60 3.54 5.58
C CYS A 56 12.33 3.39 6.92
N ALA A 57 13.65 3.17 6.90
CA ALA A 57 14.44 3.04 8.12
C ALA A 57 14.40 4.32 8.96
N ALA A 58 14.46 5.50 8.32
CA ALA A 58 14.33 6.78 9.01
C ALA A 58 12.94 6.95 9.67
N LEU A 59 11.87 6.46 9.03
CA LEU A 59 10.51 6.52 9.58
C LEU A 59 10.26 5.54 10.74
N GLN A 60 11.13 4.56 10.96
CA GLN A 60 11.03 3.59 12.05
C GLN A 60 11.62 4.09 13.37
N VAL A 61 12.23 5.28 13.38
CA VAL A 61 12.90 5.86 14.55
C VAL A 61 12.35 7.26 14.83
N PRO A 62 12.13 7.64 16.11
CA PRO A 62 12.33 6.84 17.33
C PRO A 62 11.19 5.87 17.64
N ASP A 63 10.04 6.03 16.98
CA ASP A 63 8.81 5.30 17.29
C ASP A 63 8.42 4.36 16.13
N PRO A 64 8.74 3.05 16.21
CA PRO A 64 8.45 2.10 15.16
C PRO A 64 6.95 1.94 14.90
N ARG A 65 6.61 1.76 13.62
CA ARG A 65 5.25 1.51 13.11
C ARG A 65 5.20 0.19 12.35
N PRO A 66 4.02 -0.35 12.01
CA PRO A 66 3.95 -1.50 11.11
C PRO A 66 4.82 -1.30 9.88
N LEU A 67 5.74 -2.24 9.64
CA LEU A 67 6.78 -2.11 8.63
C LEU A 67 6.19 -1.91 7.23
N VAL A 68 5.08 -2.60 6.93
CA VAL A 68 4.45 -2.53 5.62
C VAL A 68 3.82 -1.16 5.36
N ASP A 69 3.09 -0.59 6.34
CA ASP A 69 2.56 0.78 6.23
C ASP A 69 3.69 1.80 6.05
N THR A 70 4.79 1.59 6.77
CA THR A 70 5.96 2.47 6.69
C THR A 70 6.64 2.39 5.32
N LEU A 71 6.71 1.20 4.71
CA LEU A 71 7.20 1.02 3.34
C LEU A 71 6.29 1.68 2.30
N ILE A 72 4.96 1.65 2.50
CA ILE A 72 4.01 2.35 1.63
C ILE A 72 4.22 3.87 1.75
N ALA A 73 4.36 4.40 2.96
CA ALA A 73 4.65 5.81 3.20
C ALA A 73 5.99 6.24 2.59
N ALA A 74 7.05 5.46 2.81
CA ALA A 74 8.38 5.72 2.25
C ALA A 74 8.35 5.72 0.71
N THR A 75 7.62 4.77 0.10
CA THR A 75 7.42 4.74 -1.36
C THR A 75 6.79 6.05 -1.84
N ALA A 76 5.72 6.52 -1.18
CA ALA A 76 5.05 7.76 -1.54
C ALA A 76 5.98 8.99 -1.38
N ILE A 77 6.75 9.06 -0.29
CA ILE A 77 7.70 10.15 -0.03
C ILE A 77 8.79 10.21 -1.11
N VAL A 78 9.48 9.09 -1.37
CA VAL A 78 10.58 9.01 -2.35
C VAL A 78 10.12 9.42 -3.75
N HIS A 79 8.93 9.00 -4.14
CA HIS A 79 8.36 9.33 -5.46
C HIS A 79 7.55 10.65 -5.47
N LYS A 80 7.52 11.42 -4.38
CA LYS A 80 6.80 12.70 -4.25
C LYS A 80 5.30 12.57 -4.58
N LEU A 81 4.69 11.49 -4.11
CA LEU A 81 3.27 11.17 -4.30
C LEU A 81 2.45 11.46 -3.04
N THR A 82 1.15 11.65 -3.23
CA THR A 82 0.17 11.67 -2.14
C THR A 82 -0.35 10.25 -1.89
N LEU A 83 -0.31 9.81 -0.63
CA LEU A 83 -0.80 8.52 -0.18
C LEU A 83 -2.33 8.56 -0.04
N MET A 84 -3.03 7.67 -0.74
CA MET A 84 -4.49 7.58 -0.68
C MET A 84 -4.91 6.45 0.27
N THR A 85 -5.55 6.77 1.40
CA THR A 85 -5.97 5.77 2.40
C THR A 85 -7.18 6.24 3.21
N ARG A 86 -8.02 5.30 3.64
CA ARG A 86 -9.04 5.55 4.68
C ARG A 86 -8.41 5.74 6.05
N ASN A 87 -7.32 5.02 6.32
CA ASN A 87 -6.74 4.98 7.67
C ASN A 87 -5.72 6.10 7.86
N VAL A 88 -6.18 7.35 7.75
CA VAL A 88 -5.30 8.53 7.83
C VAL A 88 -4.51 8.55 9.13
N ALA A 89 -5.09 8.08 10.24
CA ALA A 89 -4.49 8.09 11.57
C ALA A 89 -3.11 7.39 11.62
N ASP A 90 -2.96 6.26 10.92
CA ASP A 90 -1.71 5.49 10.89
C ASP A 90 -0.54 6.27 10.25
N PHE A 91 -0.87 7.25 9.40
CA PHE A 91 0.11 8.01 8.63
C PHE A 91 0.35 9.43 9.16
N ARG A 92 -0.44 9.91 10.13
CA ARG A 92 -0.41 11.31 10.61
C ARG A 92 0.92 11.81 11.13
N ALA A 93 1.75 10.93 11.69
CA ALA A 93 3.05 11.30 12.23
C ALA A 93 4.21 10.83 11.33
N MET A 94 3.92 10.54 10.06
CA MET A 94 4.91 10.41 9.00
C MET A 94 4.84 11.64 8.09
N PRO A 95 5.96 12.12 7.52
CA PRO A 95 6.04 13.28 6.64
C PRO A 95 5.56 12.96 5.22
N VAL A 96 4.37 12.35 5.09
CA VAL A 96 3.76 11.96 3.82
C VAL A 96 2.44 12.72 3.63
N ALA A 97 2.21 13.25 2.43
CA ALA A 97 0.91 13.84 2.11
C ALA A 97 -0.14 12.73 2.02
N VAL A 98 -1.28 12.90 2.69
CA VAL A 98 -2.35 11.89 2.73
C VAL A 98 -3.66 12.48 2.24
N VAL A 99 -4.40 11.70 1.44
CA VAL A 99 -5.78 11.99 1.05
C VAL A 99 -6.67 10.82 1.43
N ASP A 100 -7.78 11.12 2.11
CA ASP A 100 -8.86 10.16 2.32
C ASP A 100 -9.88 10.30 1.19
N PRO A 101 -10.01 9.31 0.29
CA PRO A 101 -10.92 9.43 -0.84
C PRO A 101 -12.40 9.24 -0.46
N TRP A 102 -12.70 9.04 0.84
CA TRP A 102 -14.06 9.05 1.38
C TRP A 102 -14.39 10.31 2.18
N SER A 103 -13.42 11.21 2.38
CA SER A 103 -13.73 12.51 2.95
C SER A 103 -14.59 13.29 1.96
N PRO A 104 -15.66 13.98 2.42
CA PRO A 104 -16.48 14.81 1.55
C PRO A 104 -15.56 15.81 0.83
N THR A 105 -15.59 15.84 -0.49
CA THR A 105 -15.14 17.01 -1.24
C THR A 105 -16.10 18.13 -0.85
N GLY A 106 -15.58 19.18 -0.23
CA GLY A 106 -16.40 20.35 0.07
C GLY A 106 -16.85 20.98 -1.25
N ASP A 107 -18.07 20.66 -1.67
CA ASP A 107 -18.88 21.41 -2.62
C ASP A 107 -19.90 22.25 -1.84
#